data_AF-A0A962YA80-F1
#
_entry.id   AF-A0A962YA80-F1
#
_cell.length_a   1.000
_cell.length_b   1.000
_cell.length_c   1.000
_cell.angle_alpha   90.00
_cell.angle_beta   90.00
_cell.angle_gamma   90.00
#
_symmetry.space_group_name_H-M   'P 1'
#
loop_
_entity.id
_entity.type
_entity.pdbx_description
1 polymer ?
#
loop_
_entity_poly.entity_id
_entity_poly.type
_entity_poly.pdbx_seq_one_letter_code
_entity_poly.pdbx_strand_id
1 'polypeptide(L)' 'MALKTTSFNQRQLEVLQLVRREGYASIENLAEHFQVTPQTIRRDINDLCEQGLLNRYHGGAG' A
#
# COMPACT_ATOMS: atom_id res chain seq x y z
N MET A 1 10.76 21.50 -9.75
CA MET A 1 10.42 20.13 -9.35
C MET A 1 10.07 20.17 -7.86
N ALA A 2 8.78 20.18 -7.51
CA ALA A 2 8.39 20.23 -6.10
C ALA A 2 8.51 18.82 -5.50
N LEU A 3 9.36 18.66 -4.49
CA LEU A 3 9.34 17.46 -3.65
C LEU A 3 7.99 17.45 -2.92
N LYS A 4 7.07 16.58 -3.31
CA LYS A 4 5.84 16.32 -2.54
C LYS A 4 6.28 15.64 -1.23
N THR A 5 6.36 16.40 -0.14
CA THR A 5 6.47 15.86 1.21
C THR A 5 5.12 15.30 1.64
N THR A 6 4.73 14.15 1.08
CA THR A 6 3.52 13.45 1.50
C THR A 6 3.84 12.65 2.76
N SER A 7 3.25 13.05 3.89
CA SER A 7 3.30 12.27 5.13
C SER A 7 2.40 11.03 4.97
N PHE A 8 2.96 9.84 5.16
CA PHE A 8 2.20 8.59 5.13
C PHE A 8 1.46 8.37 6.44
N ASN A 9 0.26 7.81 6.35
CA ASN A 9 -0.44 7.36 7.55
C ASN A 9 0.17 6.05 8.08
N GLN A 10 -0.15 5.70 9.33
CA GLN A 10 0.37 4.50 9.98
C GLN A 10 0.12 3.22 9.19
N ARG A 11 -1.09 3.05 8.63
CA ARG A 11 -1.45 1.87 7.83
C ARG A 11 -0.64 1.79 6.54
N GLN A 12 -0.38 2.91 5.86
CA GLN A 12 0.46 2.94 4.66
C GLN A 12 1.90 2.49 4.98
N LEU A 13 2.45 2.92 6.12
CA LEU A 13 3.77 2.48 6.58
C LEU A 13 3.79 0.97 6.88
N GLU A 14 2.75 0.46 7.54
CA GLU A 14 2.62 -0.97 7.84
C GLU A 14 2.40 -1.83 6.59
N VAL A 15 1.60 -1.37 5.62
CA VAL A 15 1.45 -2.00 4.30
C VAL A 15 2.80 -2.08 3.60
N LEU A 16 3.56 -0.98 3.58
CA LEU A 16 4.89 -0.95 2.95
C LEU A 16 5.85 -1.95 3.61
N GLN A 17 5.86 -2.03 4.95
CA GLN A 17 6.68 -2.98 5.69
C GLN A 17 6.28 -4.43 5.41
N LEU A 18 4.98 -4.72 5.42
CA LEU A 18 4.46 -6.05 5.14
C LEU A 18 4.83 -6.49 3.73
N VAL A 19 4.58 -5.65 2.73
CA VAL A 19 4.89 -5.95 1.33
C VAL A 19 6.39 -6.14 1.12
N ARG A 20 7.25 -5.32 1.74
CA ARG A 20 8.71 -5.50 1.66
C ARG A 20 9.19 -6.80 2.29
N ARG A 21 8.53 -7.26 3.36
CA ARG A 21 8.89 -8.51 4.06
C ARG A 21 8.43 -9.74 3.28
N GLU A 22 7.20 -9.70 2.75
CA GLU A 22 6.58 -10.84 2.07
C GLU A 22 6.84 -10.86 0.55
N GLY A 23 7.36 -9.76 -0.01
CA GLY A 23 7.55 -9.54 -1.46
C GLY A 23 6.26 -9.24 -2.23
N TYR A 24 5.10 -9.59 -1.69
CA TYR A 24 3.79 -9.32 -2.27
C TYR A 24 2.71 -9.35 -1.18
N ALA A 25 1.68 -8.50 -1.33
CA ALA A 25 0.44 -8.63 -0.57
C ALA A 25 -0.78 -8.38 -1.45
N SER A 26 -1.80 -9.23 -1.30
CA SER A 26 -3.09 -9.04 -1.98
C SER A 26 -3.92 -7.96 -1.28
N ILE A 27 -4.77 -7.27 -2.05
CA ILE A 27 -5.70 -6.28 -1.52
C ILE A 27 -6.65 -6.91 -0.49
N GLU A 28 -7.12 -8.14 -0.73
CA GLU A 28 -8.05 -8.83 0.17
C GLU A 28 -7.39 -9.18 1.50
N ASN A 29 -6.18 -9.74 1.47
CA ASN A 29 -5.46 -10.08 2.71
C ASN A 29 -5.16 -8.83 3.55
N LEU A 30 -4.76 -7.74 2.90
CA LEU A 30 -4.53 -6.46 3.59
C LEU A 30 -5.84 -5.90 4.16
N ALA A 31 -6.95 -6.00 3.43
CA ALA A 31 -8.24 -5.51 3.88
C ALA A 31 -8.71 -6.27 5.13
N GLU A 32 -8.58 -7.60 5.12
CA GLU A 32 -8.84 -8.44 6.28
C GLU A 32 -7.90 -8.13 7.45
N HIS A 33 -6.58 -8.05 7.18
CA HIS A 33 -5.58 -7.78 8.22
C HIS A 33 -5.82 -6.45 8.95
N PHE A 34 -6.12 -5.39 8.19
CA PHE A 34 -6.35 -4.05 8.74
C PHE A 34 -7.80 -3.78 9.11
N GLN A 35 -8.72 -4.74 8.91
CA GLN A 35 -10.16 -4.60 9.16
C GLN A 35 -10.75 -3.37 8.45
N VAL A 36 -10.38 -3.18 7.19
CA VAL A 36 -10.87 -2.10 6.33
C VAL A 36 -11.44 -2.66 5.02
N THR A 37 -12.06 -1.81 4.22
CA THR A 37 -12.55 -2.25 2.91
C THR A 37 -11.40 -2.46 1.90
N PRO A 38 -11.58 -3.34 0.90
CA PRO A 38 -10.66 -3.43 -0.25
C PRO A 38 -10.43 -2.08 -0.96
N GLN A 39 -11.44 -1.20 -0.97
CA GLN A 39 -11.29 0.14 -1.56
C GLN A 39 -10.31 1.03 -0.78
N THR A 40 -10.32 0.93 0.55
CA THR A 40 -9.35 1.63 1.42
C THR A 40 -7.93 1.19 1.09
N ILE A 41 -7.68 -0.12 1.00
CA ILE A 41 -6.36 -0.67 0.65
C ILE A 41 -5.96 -0.29 -0.77
N ARG A 42 -6.88 -0.32 -1.74
CA ARG A 42 -6.58 0.12 -3.11
C ARG A 42 -6.09 1.57 -3.16
N ARG A 43 -6.66 2.44 -2.31
CA ARG A 43 -6.23 3.84 -2.19
C ARG A 43 -4.85 3.94 -1.55
N ASP A 44 -4.60 3.22 -0.45
CA ASP A 44 -3.27 3.22 0.18
C ASP A 44 -2.18 2.70 -0.77
N ILE A 45 -2.44 1.60 -1.48
CA ILE A 45 -1.51 1.05 -2.48
C ILE A 45 -1.30 2.06 -3.63
N ASN A 46 -2.37 2.71 -4.11
CA ASN A 46 -2.24 3.74 -5.15
C ASN A 46 -1.31 4.87 -4.70
N ASP A 47 -1.56 5.41 -3.51
CA ASP A 47 -0.76 6.50 -2.97
C ASP A 47 0.72 6.08 -2.82
N LEU A 48 1.00 4.84 -2.39
CA LEU A 48 2.36 4.31 -2.29
C LEU A 48 3.02 4.08 -3.66
N CYS A 49 2.26 3.62 -4.67
CA CYS A 49 2.75 3.45 -6.04
C CYS A 49 3.04 4.79 -6.73
N GLU A 50 2.20 5.81 -6.53
CA GLU A 50 2.43 7.16 -7.05
C GLU A 50 3.73 7.78 -6.51
N GLN A 51 4.15 7.36 -5.32
CA GLN A 51 5.43 7.76 -4.71
C GLN A 51 6.60 6.83 -5.06
N GLY A 52 6.37 5.83 -5.92
CA GLY A 52 7.39 4.86 -6.35
C GLY A 52 7.85 3.90 -5.26
N LEU A 53 7.07 3.74 -4.18
CA LEU A 53 7.43 2.90 -3.04
C LEU A 53 7.00 1.45 -3.19
N LEU A 54 5.97 1.20 -4.01
CA LEU A 54 5.44 -0.11 -4.36
C LEU A 54 5.14 -0.16 -5.86
N ASN A 55 5.07 -1.35 -6.42
CA ASN A 55 4.55 -1.63 -7.74
C ASN A 55 3.19 -2.34 -7.65
N ARG A 56 2.28 -1.99 -8.54
CA ARG A 56 0.99 -2.65 -8.63
C ARG A 56 1.09 -3.95 -9.41
N TYR A 57 0.37 -4.95 -8.93
CA TYR A 57 0.08 -6.19 -9.64
C TYR A 57 -1.43 -6.40 -9.74
N HIS A 58 -1.86 -7.34 -10.58
CA HIS A 58 -3.27 -7.72 -10.64
C HIS A 58 -3.71 -8.29 -9.29
N GLY A 59 -4.48 -7.50 -8.52
CA GLY A 59 -5.04 -7.91 -7.23
C GLY A 59 -4.22 -7.53 -5.99
N GLY A 60 -3.06 -6.87 -6.13
CA GLY A 60 -2.18 -6.58 -4.99
C GLY A 60 -1.01 -5.65 -5.33
N ALA A 61 0.01 -5.65 -4.49
CA ALA A 61 1.23 -4.86 -4.66
C ALA A 61 2.47 -5.59 -4.13
N GLY A 62 3.64 -5.23 -4.67
CA GLY A 62 4.97 -5.72 -4.32
C GLY A 62 6.03 -4.65 -4.52
#